data_AF-A0A8B6DL57-F1
#
_entry.id   AF-A0A8B6DL57-F1
#
_cell.length_a   1.000
_cell.length_b   1.000
_cell.length_c   1.000
_cell.angle_alpha   90.00
_cell.angle_beta   90.00
_cell.angle_gamma   90.00
#
_symmetry.space_group_name_H-M   'P 1'
#
loop_
_entity.id
_entity.type
_entity.pdbx_description
1 polymer ?
#
loop_
_entity_poly.entity_id
_entity_poly.type
_entity_poly.pdbx_seq_one_letter_code
_entity_poly.pdbx_strand_id
1 'polypeptide(L)'
;MAMNKMNVLHWHIVDDQSFPYHSKVYPDLSQKGAYHPSFVYSHEDIAEIIDYARLRGIRVMPEFDTPGHTYSWGLSRPDLLTQCYQGAHPVNGYLGPMDPSKNETYRFLKNFFNEVMHVFKDQYLHLGGDEVPMTCWSSNPDVLKLLNQLDGKPDQPINLQNNDPYMYSYEIRKVLEYYEKRLTTDLKSIGNKRPNGVRFVMWQEIMNNNVQLPNDTIIQIWQGDMGDVQRAIDMGYNVVYSTCWYLDLIEYGVKWPKYYNCDPVDTSFGYQINEKKVLGGEACIWAEYLDNENLMTTLWPRASAPAERLWSNKEVRDVEAAGKRLTEHRCRMLSRGLQVGMISGPDYCLRRGRRHDRDGERNCTGGRCYRDVIQYEKINVHVQQRGKGDCNQMMASSGSMMSTVLIVIVVLMFFIASLKVSGAKVVQVKMCRNKTILIAFLGLLVVYFMCYTSLWISVMEIKGSFEKRVKSSYPESKYS
;
A
#
# COMPACT_ATOMS: atom_id res chain seq x y z
N MET A 1 14.37 7.62 -3.80
CA MET A 1 13.98 9.01 -3.45
C MET A 1 14.80 10.05 -4.19
N ALA A 2 16.08 10.29 -3.87
CA ALA A 2 16.89 11.38 -4.47
C ALA A 2 16.95 11.35 -6.02
N MET A 3 17.05 10.16 -6.64
CA MET A 3 17.04 10.03 -8.11
C MET A 3 15.71 10.48 -8.75
N ASN A 4 14.63 10.50 -7.98
CA ASN A 4 13.28 10.91 -8.34
C ASN A 4 12.91 12.28 -7.74
N LYS A 5 13.86 12.99 -7.13
CA LYS A 5 13.65 14.30 -6.49
C LYS A 5 12.58 14.35 -5.39
N MET A 6 12.29 13.21 -4.76
CA MET A 6 11.50 13.19 -3.51
C MET A 6 12.34 13.74 -2.35
N ASN A 7 11.70 14.45 -1.42
CA ASN A 7 12.36 15.20 -0.35
C ASN A 7 11.79 14.92 1.06
N VAL A 8 10.83 14.01 1.23
CA VAL A 8 10.32 13.59 2.54
C VAL A 8 10.28 12.07 2.60
N LEU A 9 10.94 11.50 3.60
CA LEU A 9 10.76 10.13 4.06
C LEU A 9 9.75 10.19 5.21
N HIS A 10 8.50 9.86 4.92
CA HIS A 10 7.52 9.58 5.95
C HIS A 10 7.83 8.18 6.50
N TRP A 11 8.23 8.12 7.76
CA TRP A 11 8.61 6.88 8.42
C TRP A 11 7.57 6.48 9.46
N HIS A 12 6.61 5.66 9.03
CA HIS A 12 5.72 4.89 9.90
C HIS A 12 6.53 3.81 10.60
N ILE A 13 7.06 4.13 11.78
CA ILE A 13 8.12 3.35 12.43
C ILE A 13 7.58 2.26 13.35
N VAL A 14 6.37 2.40 13.87
CA VAL A 14 5.69 1.43 14.74
C VAL A 14 4.23 1.32 14.35
N ASP A 15 3.63 0.15 14.53
CA ASP A 15 2.19 -0.13 14.33
C ASP A 15 1.79 -1.30 15.27
N ASP A 16 0.58 -1.84 15.14
CA ASP A 16 0.04 -2.95 15.91
C ASP A 16 0.97 -4.16 16.00
N GLN A 17 1.62 -4.53 14.90
CA GLN A 17 2.34 -5.80 14.84
C GLN A 17 3.77 -5.72 15.37
N SER A 18 4.39 -4.52 15.41
CA SER A 18 5.73 -4.39 15.97
C SER A 18 6.11 -2.99 16.44
N PHE A 19 6.93 -2.94 17.49
CA PHE A 19 7.55 -1.74 18.05
C PHE A 19 9.09 -1.80 17.91
N PRO A 20 9.66 -1.51 16.72
CA PRO A 20 11.10 -1.59 16.50
C PRO A 20 11.88 -0.35 17.00
N TYR A 21 11.23 0.77 17.35
CA TYR A 21 11.92 1.97 17.84
C TYR A 21 12.51 1.73 19.25
N HIS A 22 13.82 1.88 19.42
CA HIS A 22 14.43 1.78 20.75
C HIS A 22 14.33 3.09 21.54
N SER A 23 13.33 3.18 22.41
CA SER A 23 13.24 4.30 23.35
C SER A 23 14.23 4.15 24.51
N LYS A 24 15.00 5.20 24.83
CA LYS A 24 15.86 5.24 26.03
C LYS A 24 15.04 5.53 27.29
N VAL A 25 13.95 6.28 27.18
CA VAL A 25 13.01 6.56 28.29
C VAL A 25 12.18 5.32 28.64
N TYR A 26 11.76 4.54 27.65
CA TYR A 26 10.98 3.31 27.84
C TYR A 26 11.58 2.12 27.06
N PRO A 27 12.74 1.56 27.51
CA PRO A 27 13.43 0.50 26.78
C PRO A 27 12.58 -0.77 26.58
N ASP A 28 11.63 -1.00 27.48
CA ASP A 28 10.76 -2.17 27.48
C ASP A 28 9.80 -2.21 26.28
N LEU A 29 9.51 -1.07 25.64
CA LEU A 29 8.69 -1.00 24.42
C LEU A 29 9.29 -1.88 23.31
N SER A 30 10.55 -1.63 22.93
CA SER A 30 11.23 -2.46 21.92
C SER A 30 11.57 -3.86 22.40
N GLN A 31 11.90 -4.03 23.69
CA GLN A 31 12.27 -5.36 24.23
C GLN A 31 11.12 -6.37 24.17
N LYS A 32 9.88 -5.90 24.27
CA LYS A 32 8.68 -6.76 24.25
C LYS A 32 7.83 -6.60 23.00
N GLY A 33 7.92 -5.46 22.31
CA GLY A 33 7.10 -5.13 21.15
C GLY A 33 7.78 -5.35 19.80
N ALA A 34 9.11 -5.44 19.72
CA ALA A 34 9.79 -5.76 18.46
C ALA A 34 9.65 -7.26 18.14
N TYR A 35 9.59 -7.60 16.84
CA TYR A 35 9.57 -9.00 16.39
C TYR A 35 10.80 -9.81 16.86
N HIS A 36 11.96 -9.17 16.91
CA HIS A 36 13.20 -9.78 17.38
C HIS A 36 14.16 -8.68 17.88
N PRO A 37 15.04 -8.94 18.87
CA PRO A 37 16.01 -7.95 19.34
C PRO A 37 16.96 -7.38 18.27
N SER A 38 17.13 -8.07 17.13
CA SER A 38 17.91 -7.56 15.99
C SER A 38 17.10 -6.70 15.01
N PHE A 39 15.78 -6.62 15.18
CA PHE A 39 14.87 -5.80 14.36
C PHE A 39 14.46 -4.57 15.15
N VAL A 40 15.46 -3.87 15.67
CA VAL A 40 15.33 -2.69 16.52
C VAL A 40 16.18 -1.58 15.94
N TYR A 41 15.62 -0.37 15.85
CA TYR A 41 16.33 0.84 15.45
C TYR A 41 16.82 1.58 16.69
N SER A 42 18.13 1.58 16.91
CA SER A 42 18.78 2.37 17.95
C SER A 42 18.77 3.87 17.60
N HIS A 43 19.08 4.72 18.58
CA HIS A 43 19.23 6.15 18.33
C HIS A 43 20.37 6.43 17.33
N GLU A 44 21.39 5.57 17.32
CA GLU A 44 22.54 5.64 16.44
C GLU A 44 22.14 5.28 15.00
N ASP A 45 21.34 4.23 14.80
CA ASP A 45 20.78 3.87 13.48
C ASP A 45 19.91 5.01 12.91
N ILE A 46 19.04 5.57 13.75
CA ILE A 46 18.16 6.67 13.36
C ILE A 46 18.98 7.92 13.01
N ALA A 47 20.03 8.22 13.76
CA ALA A 47 20.93 9.33 13.46
C ALA A 47 21.66 9.14 12.11
N GLU A 48 22.09 7.92 11.79
CA GLU A 48 22.67 7.61 10.48
C GLU A 48 21.65 7.81 9.35
N ILE A 49 20.42 7.31 9.51
CA ILE A 49 19.35 7.49 8.51
C ILE A 49 19.07 8.98 8.28
N ILE A 50 18.96 9.76 9.36
CA ILE A 50 18.73 11.20 9.29
C ILE A 50 19.88 11.90 8.55
N ASP A 51 21.15 11.60 8.86
CA ASP A 51 22.28 12.26 8.18
C ASP A 51 22.37 11.82 6.71
N TYR A 52 22.14 10.54 6.42
CA TYR A 52 22.14 10.02 5.05
C TYR A 52 21.05 10.67 4.19
N ALA A 53 19.85 10.88 4.76
CA ALA A 53 18.75 11.60 4.15
C ALA A 53 19.09 13.08 3.96
N ARG A 54 19.65 13.74 4.99
CA ARG A 54 20.08 15.14 4.96
C ARG A 54 21.08 15.43 3.85
N LEU A 55 22.07 14.56 3.64
CA LEU A 55 23.06 14.68 2.55
C LEU A 55 22.42 14.65 1.14
N ARG A 56 21.16 14.24 1.05
CA ARG A 56 20.36 14.19 -0.19
C ARG A 56 19.21 15.20 -0.20
N GLY A 57 19.13 16.08 0.79
CA GLY A 57 18.03 17.04 0.93
C GLY A 57 16.68 16.38 1.23
N ILE A 58 16.69 15.23 1.91
CA ILE A 58 15.48 14.49 2.30
C ILE A 58 15.24 14.71 3.79
N ARG A 59 14.04 15.16 4.13
CA ARG A 59 13.51 15.25 5.50
C ARG A 59 13.09 13.86 5.98
N VAL A 60 13.26 13.57 7.26
CA VAL A 60 12.77 12.33 7.88
C VAL A 60 11.67 12.72 8.86
N MET A 61 10.42 12.50 8.46
CA MET A 61 9.23 12.79 9.27
C MET A 61 8.80 11.49 9.94
N PRO A 62 8.99 11.33 11.26
CA PRO A 62 8.52 10.15 11.97
C PRO A 62 7.01 10.18 12.12
N GLU A 63 6.42 8.99 12.10
CA GLU A 63 5.06 8.73 12.55
C GLU A 63 5.08 7.73 13.70
N PHE A 64 4.39 8.11 14.77
CA PHE A 64 4.04 7.22 15.87
C PHE A 64 2.53 7.35 16.05
N ASP A 65 1.80 6.51 15.33
CA ASP A 65 0.34 6.58 15.30
C ASP A 65 -0.26 6.22 16.66
N THR A 66 -1.20 7.05 17.09
CA THR A 66 -2.02 6.89 18.28
C THR A 66 -3.37 7.59 18.05
N PRO A 67 -4.49 7.15 18.67
CA PRO A 67 -4.61 6.05 19.63
C PRO A 67 -4.88 4.68 19.00
N GLY A 68 -5.17 4.62 17.68
CA GLY A 68 -5.20 3.39 16.90
C GLY A 68 -3.81 2.75 16.77
N HIS A 69 -3.70 1.63 16.07
CA HIS A 69 -2.42 1.03 15.66
C HIS A 69 -1.36 0.88 16.79
N THR A 70 -1.83 0.58 18.01
CA THR A 70 -1.01 0.60 19.23
C THR A 70 -0.89 -0.73 19.96
N TYR A 71 -1.30 -1.85 19.35
CA TYR A 71 -1.25 -3.16 20.00
C TYR A 71 0.16 -3.54 20.49
N SER A 72 1.20 -3.31 19.68
CA SER A 72 2.61 -3.60 20.03
C SER A 72 3.10 -2.80 21.25
N TRP A 73 2.53 -1.62 21.51
CA TRP A 73 2.84 -0.79 22.68
C TRP A 73 2.36 -1.49 23.96
N GLY A 74 1.16 -2.08 23.88
CA GLY A 74 0.50 -2.81 24.96
C GLY A 74 1.22 -4.08 25.42
N LEU A 75 2.09 -4.65 24.58
CA LEU A 75 2.90 -5.82 24.96
C LEU A 75 3.87 -5.51 26.13
N SER A 76 4.33 -4.27 26.20
CA SER A 76 5.16 -3.78 27.30
C SER A 76 4.35 -3.06 28.38
N ARG A 77 3.31 -2.32 27.95
CA ARG A 77 2.52 -1.40 28.76
C ARG A 77 1.02 -1.65 28.56
N PRO A 78 0.49 -2.79 29.01
CA PRO A 78 -0.93 -3.12 28.83
C PRO A 78 -1.86 -2.13 29.55
N ASP A 79 -1.34 -1.40 30.56
CA ASP A 79 -2.04 -0.35 31.29
C ASP A 79 -2.43 0.85 30.42
N LEU A 80 -1.71 1.07 29.30
CA LEU A 80 -1.98 2.15 28.35
C LEU A 80 -3.12 1.85 27.40
N LEU A 81 -3.48 0.59 27.17
CA LEU A 81 -4.54 0.22 26.24
C LEU A 81 -5.88 0.03 26.95
N THR A 82 -6.98 0.22 26.24
CA THR A 82 -8.32 0.03 26.79
C THR A 82 -8.66 -1.45 26.89
N GLN A 83 -9.06 -1.91 28.08
CA GLN A 83 -9.68 -3.22 28.27
C GLN A 83 -11.08 -3.22 27.66
N CYS A 84 -11.33 -4.07 26.67
CA CYS A 84 -12.66 -4.19 26.06
C CYS A 84 -13.59 -5.09 26.91
N TYR A 85 -14.90 -4.85 26.80
CA TYR A 85 -15.92 -5.59 27.54
C TYR A 85 -16.95 -6.21 26.60
N GLN A 86 -17.51 -7.33 27.03
CA GLN A 86 -18.71 -7.93 26.45
C GLN A 86 -19.80 -7.95 27.51
N GLY A 87 -20.67 -6.94 27.47
CA GLY A 87 -21.62 -6.73 28.56
C GLY A 87 -20.87 -6.20 29.78
N ALA A 88 -21.17 -6.73 30.97
CA ALA A 88 -20.46 -6.37 32.20
C ALA A 88 -19.12 -7.11 32.41
N HIS A 89 -18.69 -7.96 31.48
CA HIS A 89 -17.52 -8.83 31.64
C HIS A 89 -16.36 -8.36 30.77
N PRO A 90 -15.14 -8.21 31.32
CA PRO A 90 -13.96 -7.91 30.52
C PRO A 90 -13.59 -9.10 29.63
N VAL A 91 -13.18 -8.81 28.39
CA VAL A 91 -12.67 -9.82 27.45
C VAL A 91 -11.17 -9.95 27.65
N ASN A 92 -10.75 -10.97 28.41
CA ASN A 92 -9.34 -11.16 28.76
C ASN A 92 -8.43 -11.22 27.53
N GLY A 93 -7.36 -10.42 27.54
CA GLY A 93 -6.35 -10.37 26.49
C GLY A 93 -6.77 -9.59 25.23
N TYR A 94 -8.01 -9.10 25.17
CA TYR A 94 -8.47 -8.25 24.07
C TYR A 94 -8.40 -6.79 24.49
N LEU A 95 -7.29 -6.15 24.12
CA LEU A 95 -7.03 -4.74 24.34
C LEU A 95 -7.32 -3.97 23.05
N GLY A 96 -7.99 -2.83 23.18
CA GLY A 96 -8.31 -1.94 22.07
C GLY A 96 -7.33 -0.77 21.93
N PRO A 97 -7.78 0.38 21.42
CA PRO A 97 -6.96 1.58 21.29
C PRO A 97 -6.39 2.04 22.64
N MET A 98 -5.43 2.94 22.58
CA MET A 98 -4.88 3.61 23.75
C MET A 98 -5.99 4.26 24.60
N ASP A 99 -5.90 4.14 25.92
CA ASP A 99 -6.96 4.52 26.86
C ASP A 99 -6.96 6.03 27.15
N PRO A 100 -7.97 6.78 26.69
CA PRO A 100 -8.06 8.23 26.85
C PRO A 100 -8.56 8.64 28.25
N SER A 101 -9.07 7.71 29.05
CA SER A 101 -9.61 8.00 30.38
C SER A 101 -8.53 8.16 31.46
N LYS A 102 -7.30 7.69 31.19
CA LYS A 102 -6.21 7.63 32.16
C LYS A 102 -5.23 8.80 31.99
N ASN A 103 -4.88 9.45 33.10
CA ASN A 103 -3.86 10.50 33.09
C ASN A 103 -2.45 9.94 32.82
N GLU A 104 -2.23 8.68 33.18
CA GLU A 104 -1.00 7.92 32.96
C GLU A 104 -0.67 7.83 31.47
N THR A 105 -1.68 7.66 30.61
CA THR A 105 -1.55 7.66 29.15
C THR A 105 -0.88 8.94 28.66
N TYR A 106 -1.41 10.10 29.04
CA TYR A 106 -0.86 11.39 28.59
C TYR A 106 0.51 11.69 29.22
N ARG A 107 0.74 11.27 30.47
CA ARG A 107 2.07 11.38 31.10
C ARG A 107 3.11 10.54 30.36
N PHE A 108 2.74 9.32 29.96
CA PHE A 108 3.57 8.44 29.16
C PHE A 108 3.89 9.08 27.80
N LEU A 109 2.87 9.47 27.04
CA LEU A 109 3.01 10.07 25.71
C LEU A 109 3.85 11.34 25.74
N LYS A 110 3.65 12.22 26.73
CA LYS A 110 4.43 13.44 26.88
C LYS A 110 5.92 13.17 27.06
N ASN A 111 6.28 12.19 27.87
CA ASN A 111 7.67 11.78 28.08
C ASN A 111 8.25 11.10 26.83
N PHE A 112 7.48 10.21 26.20
CA PHE A 112 7.87 9.49 24.99
C PHE A 112 8.12 10.46 23.82
N PHE A 113 7.15 11.30 23.49
CA PHE A 113 7.30 12.26 22.40
C PHE A 113 8.31 13.35 22.70
N ASN A 114 8.59 13.67 23.97
CA ASN A 114 9.72 14.52 24.30
C ASN A 114 11.03 13.88 23.81
N GLU A 115 11.24 12.57 24.02
CA GLU A 115 12.39 11.87 23.44
C GLU A 115 12.36 11.87 21.90
N VAL A 116 11.24 11.50 21.28
CA VAL A 116 11.08 11.48 19.81
C VAL A 116 11.48 12.83 19.21
N MET A 117 11.03 13.94 19.80
CA MET A 117 11.37 15.29 19.36
C MET A 117 12.85 15.67 19.55
N HIS A 118 13.57 15.00 20.45
CA HIS A 118 15.03 15.16 20.57
C HIS A 118 15.77 14.29 19.55
N VAL A 119 15.26 13.11 19.21
CA VAL A 119 15.87 12.19 18.23
C VAL A 119 15.66 12.71 16.81
N PHE A 120 14.42 12.97 16.42
CA PHE A 120 14.05 13.41 15.07
C PHE A 120 14.12 14.93 14.93
N LYS A 121 14.89 15.39 13.94
CA LYS A 121 15.23 16.81 13.78
C LYS A 121 14.23 17.60 12.93
N ASP A 122 13.33 16.92 12.23
CA ASP A 122 12.33 17.58 11.40
C ASP A 122 11.35 18.39 12.25
N GLN A 123 10.79 19.46 11.66
CA GLN A 123 9.78 20.29 12.31
C GLN A 123 8.43 19.57 12.39
N TYR A 124 8.18 18.63 11.48
CA TYR A 124 6.93 17.91 11.37
C TYR A 124 7.01 16.55 12.06
N LEU A 125 5.94 16.22 12.77
CA LEU A 125 5.71 14.96 13.43
C LEU A 125 4.33 14.47 13.00
N HIS A 126 4.26 13.28 12.41
CA HIS A 126 2.97 12.67 12.12
C HIS A 126 2.48 11.97 13.39
N LEU A 127 1.26 12.28 13.84
CA LEU A 127 0.67 11.65 15.04
C LEU A 127 -0.34 10.56 14.69
N GLY A 128 -0.56 10.33 13.40
CA GLY A 128 -1.51 9.36 12.88
C GLY A 128 -2.96 9.80 13.11
N GLY A 129 -3.69 9.03 13.90
CA GLY A 129 -5.08 9.27 14.27
C GLY A 129 -6.10 8.59 13.34
N ASP A 130 -5.66 7.63 12.53
CA ASP A 130 -6.50 6.86 11.60
C ASP A 130 -7.13 5.62 12.23
N GLU A 131 -8.18 5.12 11.55
CA GLU A 131 -8.86 3.84 11.78
C GLU A 131 -9.20 3.44 13.23
N VAL A 132 -9.27 4.39 14.17
CA VAL A 132 -9.42 4.12 15.60
C VAL A 132 -10.65 3.24 15.89
N PRO A 133 -10.48 2.00 16.37
CA PRO A 133 -11.60 1.09 16.63
C PRO A 133 -12.37 1.50 17.89
N MET A 134 -13.39 2.34 17.69
CA MET A 134 -14.21 2.92 18.75
C MET A 134 -15.05 1.92 19.54
N THR A 135 -15.26 0.71 19.01
CA THR A 135 -16.10 -0.31 19.64
C THR A 135 -15.60 -0.72 21.02
N CYS A 136 -14.28 -0.82 21.20
CA CYS A 136 -13.69 -1.15 22.50
C CYS A 136 -13.93 -0.03 23.52
N TRP A 137 -13.73 1.23 23.12
CA TRP A 137 -14.02 2.40 23.95
C TRP A 137 -15.49 2.48 24.36
N SER A 138 -16.41 2.21 23.42
CA SER A 138 -17.85 2.16 23.71
C SER A 138 -18.26 1.04 24.67
N SER A 139 -17.41 0.04 24.87
CA SER A 139 -17.66 -1.04 25.84
C SER A 139 -17.07 -0.78 27.23
N ASN A 140 -16.11 0.13 27.36
CA ASN A 140 -15.33 0.27 28.58
C ASN A 140 -15.96 1.25 29.58
N PRO A 141 -16.19 0.86 30.85
CA PRO A 141 -16.85 1.71 31.83
C PRO A 141 -16.07 2.99 32.18
N ASP A 142 -14.74 2.96 32.22
CA ASP A 142 -13.94 4.16 32.53
C ASP A 142 -13.99 5.17 31.38
N VAL A 143 -13.98 4.68 30.14
CA VAL A 143 -14.15 5.53 28.95
C VAL A 143 -15.57 6.09 28.85
N LEU A 144 -16.60 5.31 29.16
CA LEU A 144 -17.98 5.80 29.22
C LEU A 144 -18.17 6.82 30.36
N LYS A 145 -17.46 6.67 31.48
CA LYS A 145 -17.43 7.67 32.54
C LYS A 145 -16.80 8.98 32.08
N LEU A 146 -15.69 8.91 31.33
CA LEU A 146 -15.09 10.08 30.69
C LEU A 146 -16.08 10.75 29.72
N LEU A 147 -16.76 9.98 28.87
CA LEU A 147 -17.79 10.50 27.96
C LEU A 147 -18.89 11.25 28.72
N ASN A 148 -19.42 10.64 29.79
CA ASN A 148 -20.42 11.27 30.66
C ASN A 148 -19.92 12.58 31.28
N GLN A 149 -18.64 12.67 31.67
CA GLN A 149 -18.03 13.91 32.16
C GLN A 149 -17.95 14.99 31.06
N LEU A 150 -17.53 14.61 29.85
CA LEU A 150 -17.47 15.52 28.70
C LEU A 150 -18.85 16.03 28.29
N ASP A 151 -19.89 15.24 28.52
CA ASP A 151 -21.29 15.61 28.29
C ASP A 151 -21.93 16.40 29.44
N GLY A 152 -21.16 16.75 30.48
CA GLY A 152 -21.66 17.51 31.63
C GLY A 152 -22.60 16.70 32.53
N LYS A 153 -22.52 15.37 32.48
CA LYS A 153 -23.41 14.40 33.14
C LYS A 153 -22.61 13.36 33.95
N PRO A 154 -21.68 13.76 34.83
CA PRO A 154 -20.71 12.86 35.47
C PRO A 154 -21.36 11.74 36.31
N ASP A 155 -22.56 11.97 36.84
CA ASP A 155 -23.28 11.03 37.70
C ASP A 155 -24.23 10.11 36.90
N GLN A 156 -24.25 10.19 35.56
CA GLN A 156 -25.10 9.31 34.77
C GLN A 156 -24.67 7.84 34.92
N PRO A 157 -25.62 6.93 35.19
CA PRO A 157 -25.32 5.52 35.34
C PRO A 157 -24.85 4.94 34.01
N ILE A 158 -23.80 4.12 34.07
CA ILE A 158 -23.25 3.42 32.91
C ILE A 158 -24.01 2.11 32.74
N ASN A 159 -24.67 1.95 31.59
CA ASN A 159 -25.36 0.71 31.25
C ASN A 159 -24.55 -0.09 30.22
N LEU A 160 -23.82 -1.10 30.70
CA LEU A 160 -23.05 -2.01 29.85
C LEU A 160 -23.88 -3.13 29.22
N GLN A 161 -25.20 -3.21 29.45
CA GLN A 161 -26.06 -4.29 28.95
C GLN A 161 -26.58 -4.02 27.53
N ASN A 162 -26.58 -2.76 27.09
CA ASN A 162 -26.99 -2.37 25.74
C ASN A 162 -25.78 -2.33 24.80
N ASN A 163 -25.36 -3.50 24.33
CA ASN A 163 -24.36 -3.63 23.26
C ASN A 163 -25.01 -3.44 21.88
N ASP A 164 -25.62 -2.28 21.59
CA ASP A 164 -25.87 -1.97 20.18
C ASP A 164 -24.50 -1.65 19.54
N PRO A 165 -23.97 -2.51 18.64
CA PRO A 165 -22.65 -2.31 18.05
C PRO A 165 -22.58 -1.05 17.18
N TYR A 166 -23.73 -0.44 16.85
CA TYR A 166 -23.85 0.70 15.96
C TYR A 166 -24.24 2.00 16.69
N MET A 167 -24.75 1.93 17.92
CA MET A 167 -25.38 3.07 18.62
C MET A 167 -24.41 4.09 19.22
N TYR A 168 -23.10 3.80 19.31
CA TYR A 168 -22.17 4.66 20.07
C TYR A 168 -21.11 5.38 19.23
N SER A 169 -21.18 5.32 17.90
CA SER A 169 -20.11 5.85 17.05
C SER A 169 -20.06 7.38 16.94
N TYR A 170 -21.10 8.13 17.31
CA TYR A 170 -21.10 9.59 17.22
C TYR A 170 -20.63 10.24 18.52
N GLU A 171 -21.19 9.84 19.66
CA GLU A 171 -20.86 10.40 20.97
C GLU A 171 -19.43 10.07 21.37
N ILE A 172 -18.97 8.85 21.08
CA ILE A 172 -17.59 8.43 21.38
C ILE A 172 -16.54 9.26 20.62
N ARG A 173 -16.92 9.95 19.53
CA ARG A 173 -16.01 10.89 18.83
C ARG A 173 -15.59 12.05 19.73
N LYS A 174 -16.39 12.42 20.73
CA LYS A 174 -15.99 13.42 21.74
C LYS A 174 -14.82 12.94 22.58
N VAL A 175 -14.73 11.62 22.82
CA VAL A 175 -13.58 11.01 23.50
C VAL A 175 -12.35 11.07 22.61
N LEU A 176 -12.48 10.77 21.31
CA LEU A 176 -11.39 10.98 20.34
C LEU A 176 -10.96 12.46 20.31
N GLU A 177 -11.91 13.39 20.19
CA GLU A 177 -11.65 14.83 20.21
C GLU A 177 -10.89 15.25 21.48
N TYR A 178 -11.31 14.74 22.64
CA TYR A 178 -10.63 14.96 23.92
C TYR A 178 -9.20 14.43 23.89
N TYR A 179 -8.99 13.21 23.40
CA TYR A 179 -7.67 12.59 23.28
C TYR A 179 -6.75 13.43 22.40
N GLU A 180 -7.18 13.76 21.19
CA GLU A 180 -6.40 14.47 20.20
C GLU A 180 -6.06 15.90 20.66
N LYS A 181 -7.04 16.62 21.23
CA LYS A 181 -6.80 17.96 21.77
C LYS A 181 -5.81 17.94 22.94
N ARG A 182 -5.94 16.95 23.83
CA ARG A 182 -5.04 16.84 24.99
C ARG A 182 -3.63 16.47 24.57
N LEU A 183 -3.48 15.47 23.69
CA LEU A 183 -2.20 15.06 23.12
C LEU A 183 -1.52 16.24 22.43
N THR A 184 -2.17 16.85 21.45
CA THR A 184 -1.59 17.96 20.68
C THR A 184 -1.24 19.17 21.55
N THR A 185 -2.05 19.48 22.57
CA THR A 185 -1.74 20.55 23.54
C THR A 185 -0.48 20.23 24.33
N ASP A 186 -0.38 19.02 24.88
CA ASP A 186 0.80 18.58 25.63
C ASP A 186 2.06 18.58 24.75
N LEU A 187 1.95 18.09 23.52
CA LEU A 187 3.05 18.04 22.56
C LEU A 187 3.47 19.42 22.06
N LYS A 188 2.54 20.36 21.85
CA LYS A 188 2.88 21.76 21.54
C LYS A 188 3.62 22.42 22.70
N SER A 189 3.22 22.14 23.95
CA SER A 189 3.86 22.73 25.12
C SER A 189 5.35 22.39 25.25
N ILE A 190 5.74 21.19 24.78
CA ILE A 190 7.14 20.76 24.75
C ILE A 190 7.83 21.17 23.43
N GLY A 191 7.17 20.98 22.29
CA GLY A 191 7.76 21.18 20.98
C GLY A 191 7.96 22.66 20.61
N ASN A 192 7.16 23.58 21.15
CA ASN A 192 7.36 25.02 20.93
C ASN A 192 8.62 25.58 21.60
N LYS A 193 9.28 24.81 22.48
CA LYS A 193 10.60 25.16 23.03
C LYS A 193 11.74 24.88 22.05
N ARG A 194 11.48 24.16 20.96
CA ARG A 194 12.46 23.85 19.91
C ARG A 194 12.67 25.10 19.03
N PRO A 195 13.87 25.29 18.43
CA PRO A 195 14.16 26.45 17.59
C PRO A 195 13.16 26.68 16.45
N ASN A 196 12.66 25.61 15.84
CA ASN A 196 11.70 25.66 14.73
C ASN A 196 10.26 25.36 15.17
N GLY A 197 10.01 25.20 16.47
CA GLY A 197 8.76 24.66 17.00
C GLY A 197 8.47 23.23 16.53
N VAL A 198 7.22 22.80 16.67
CA VAL A 198 6.71 21.54 16.14
C VAL A 198 5.40 21.79 15.37
N ARG A 199 5.20 21.07 14.27
CA ARG A 199 3.95 21.05 13.51
C ARG A 199 3.48 19.61 13.37
N PHE A 200 2.18 19.41 13.37
CA PHE A 200 1.60 18.07 13.30
C PHE A 200 1.05 17.82 11.91
N VAL A 201 1.23 16.57 11.47
CA VAL A 201 0.52 15.98 10.35
C VAL A 201 -0.37 14.88 10.94
N MET A 202 -1.61 14.81 10.47
CA MET A 202 -2.61 13.86 10.93
C MET A 202 -3.30 13.22 9.73
N TRP A 203 -3.73 11.98 9.84
CA TRP A 203 -4.64 11.40 8.87
C TRP A 203 -6.01 12.09 8.88
N GLN A 204 -6.78 11.88 7.81
CA GLN A 204 -8.02 12.61 7.56
C GLN A 204 -9.13 12.34 8.57
N GLU A 205 -9.04 11.28 9.37
CA GLU A 205 -10.02 10.90 10.37
C GLU A 205 -10.30 12.01 11.39
N ILE A 206 -9.29 12.82 11.70
CA ILE A 206 -9.45 14.04 12.50
C ILE A 206 -10.52 14.95 11.90
N MET A 207 -10.40 15.21 10.60
CA MET A 207 -11.38 15.99 9.85
C MET A 207 -12.73 15.26 9.77
N ASN A 208 -12.72 13.96 9.46
CA ASN A 208 -13.95 13.15 9.31
C ASN A 208 -14.79 13.13 10.58
N ASN A 209 -14.14 13.15 11.75
CA ASN A 209 -14.77 13.20 13.06
C ASN A 209 -15.08 14.63 13.54
N ASN A 210 -14.88 15.66 12.71
CA ASN A 210 -15.05 17.08 13.03
C ASN A 210 -14.20 17.55 14.23
N VAL A 211 -13.05 16.91 14.46
CA VAL A 211 -12.10 17.31 15.50
C VAL A 211 -11.36 18.56 15.03
N GLN A 212 -11.53 19.67 15.76
CA GLN A 212 -10.80 20.90 15.48
C GLN A 212 -9.46 20.92 16.22
N LEU A 213 -8.37 20.74 15.47
CA LEU A 213 -6.99 20.89 15.91
C LEU A 213 -6.43 22.28 15.54
N PRO A 214 -5.28 22.71 16.10
CA PRO A 214 -4.66 23.99 15.77
C PRO A 214 -4.53 24.22 14.26
N ASN A 215 -4.76 25.45 13.80
CA ASN A 215 -4.80 25.81 12.36
C ASN A 215 -3.49 25.55 11.61
N ASP A 216 -2.38 25.32 12.31
CA ASP A 216 -1.09 24.97 11.70
C ASP A 216 -0.88 23.45 11.50
N THR A 217 -1.89 22.64 11.83
CA THR A 217 -1.97 21.21 11.54
C THR A 217 -2.15 20.98 10.03
N ILE A 218 -1.48 19.96 9.51
CA ILE A 218 -1.64 19.48 8.14
C ILE A 218 -2.49 18.22 8.17
N ILE A 219 -3.48 18.13 7.28
CA ILE A 219 -4.30 16.93 7.11
C ILE A 219 -3.78 16.14 5.90
N GLN A 220 -3.49 14.87 6.11
CA GLN A 220 -3.13 13.93 5.06
C GLN A 220 -4.38 13.17 4.58
N ILE A 221 -4.78 13.43 3.34
CA ILE A 221 -5.95 12.80 2.71
C ILE A 221 -5.50 11.50 2.06
N TRP A 222 -6.09 10.39 2.49
CA TRP A 222 -5.70 9.03 2.12
C TRP A 222 -6.86 8.17 1.62
N GLN A 223 -8.10 8.59 1.86
CA GLN A 223 -9.34 8.06 1.33
C GLN A 223 -10.05 9.11 0.48
N GLY A 224 -11.11 8.71 -0.23
CA GLY A 224 -12.03 9.62 -0.90
C GLY A 224 -11.46 10.34 -2.13
N ASP A 225 -11.87 11.59 -2.33
CA ASP A 225 -11.55 12.37 -3.55
C ASP A 225 -11.24 13.84 -3.25
N MET A 226 -11.25 14.69 -4.27
CA MET A 226 -10.96 16.13 -4.11
C MET A 226 -12.00 16.86 -3.26
N GLY A 227 -13.17 16.27 -3.00
CA GLY A 227 -14.14 16.76 -2.03
C GLY A 227 -13.59 16.75 -0.59
N ASP A 228 -12.79 15.74 -0.23
CA ASP A 228 -12.11 15.69 1.07
C ASP A 228 -10.97 16.70 1.15
N VAL A 229 -10.24 16.91 0.05
CA VAL A 229 -9.25 17.99 -0.07
C VAL A 229 -9.91 19.35 0.12
N GLN A 230 -11.03 19.60 -0.57
CA GLN A 230 -11.79 20.84 -0.43
C GLN A 230 -12.29 21.03 1.00
N ARG A 231 -12.87 20.00 1.62
CA ARG A 231 -13.36 20.05 3.00
C ARG A 231 -12.26 20.40 4.00
N ALA A 232 -11.06 19.81 3.86
CA ALA A 232 -9.93 20.11 4.74
C ALA A 232 -9.49 21.58 4.61
N ILE A 233 -9.48 22.09 3.38
CA ILE A 233 -9.17 23.50 3.08
C ILE A 233 -10.24 24.43 3.65
N ASP A 234 -11.52 24.10 3.50
CA ASP A 234 -12.65 24.88 4.01
C ASP A 234 -12.65 24.93 5.55
N MET A 235 -12.15 23.88 6.20
CA MET A 235 -11.88 23.85 7.64
C MET A 235 -10.62 24.63 8.05
N GLY A 236 -9.88 25.19 7.10
CA GLY A 236 -8.73 26.08 7.32
C GLY A 236 -7.36 25.39 7.26
N TYR A 237 -7.31 24.07 7.09
CA TYR A 237 -6.07 23.30 7.13
C TYR A 237 -5.27 23.36 5.83
N ASN A 238 -3.98 23.05 5.93
CA ASN A 238 -3.17 22.70 4.77
C ASN A 238 -3.26 21.19 4.53
N VAL A 239 -3.03 20.75 3.30
CA VAL A 239 -3.28 19.37 2.88
C VAL A 239 -2.03 18.74 2.26
N VAL A 240 -1.80 17.47 2.58
CA VAL A 240 -0.94 16.54 1.84
C VAL A 240 -1.84 15.43 1.28
N TYR A 241 -1.64 15.03 0.03
CA TYR A 241 -2.51 14.05 -0.63
C TYR A 241 -1.79 12.72 -0.87
N SER A 242 -2.48 11.60 -0.63
CA SER A 242 -1.93 10.25 -0.81
C SER A 242 -2.90 9.23 -1.38
N THR A 243 -4.21 9.51 -1.40
CA THR A 243 -5.28 8.53 -1.72
C THR A 243 -5.06 7.73 -3.00
N CYS A 244 -4.63 8.38 -4.08
CA CYS A 244 -4.43 7.70 -5.36
C CYS A 244 -3.05 7.00 -5.48
N TRP A 245 -2.16 7.16 -4.50
CA TRP A 245 -0.75 6.73 -4.52
C TRP A 245 -0.42 5.66 -3.49
N TYR A 246 -1.38 4.80 -3.17
CA TYR A 246 -1.14 3.55 -2.45
C TYR A 246 -0.49 2.53 -3.40
N LEU A 247 0.82 2.30 -3.20
CA LEU A 247 1.63 1.43 -4.04
C LEU A 247 1.68 -0.01 -3.52
N ASP A 248 1.34 -0.24 -2.26
CA ASP A 248 1.10 -1.55 -1.65
C ASP A 248 -0.09 -2.29 -2.29
N LEU A 249 -1.08 -1.55 -2.80
CA LEU A 249 -2.19 -2.10 -3.60
C LEU A 249 -1.70 -2.53 -4.99
N ILE A 250 -1.08 -3.71 -5.07
CA ILE A 250 -0.53 -4.28 -6.30
C ILE A 250 -1.66 -4.79 -7.20
N GLU A 251 -1.73 -4.23 -8.40
CA GLU A 251 -2.65 -4.65 -9.47
C GLU A 251 -1.85 -5.26 -10.64
N TYR A 252 -2.42 -6.27 -11.31
CA TYR A 252 -1.81 -6.84 -12.51
C TYR A 252 -1.76 -5.84 -13.67
N GLY A 253 -0.63 -5.81 -14.39
CA GLY A 253 -0.44 -5.04 -15.62
C GLY A 253 0.19 -3.66 -15.42
N VAL A 254 0.10 -2.82 -16.46
CA VAL A 254 0.72 -1.49 -16.48
C VAL A 254 -0.19 -0.47 -15.79
N LYS A 255 0.09 -0.19 -14.52
CA LYS A 255 -0.77 0.61 -13.65
C LYS A 255 -0.21 1.97 -13.27
N TRP A 256 1.07 2.22 -13.55
CA TRP A 256 1.68 3.52 -13.28
C TRP A 256 0.98 4.72 -13.94
N PRO A 257 0.27 4.62 -15.09
CA PRO A 257 -0.48 5.76 -15.63
C PRO A 257 -1.59 6.25 -14.69
N LYS A 258 -2.18 5.36 -13.88
CA LYS A 258 -3.15 5.73 -12.83
C LYS A 258 -2.51 6.70 -11.83
N TYR A 259 -1.33 6.36 -11.34
CA TYR A 259 -0.57 7.21 -10.40
C TYR A 259 -0.11 8.52 -11.05
N TYR A 260 0.30 8.47 -12.33
CA TYR A 260 0.77 9.64 -13.06
C TYR A 260 -0.34 10.65 -13.39
N ASN A 261 -1.54 10.16 -13.73
CA ASN A 261 -2.68 11.00 -14.08
C ASN A 261 -3.42 11.58 -12.87
N CYS A 262 -3.14 11.05 -11.68
CA CYS A 262 -3.67 11.63 -10.46
C CYS A 262 -3.18 13.08 -10.28
N ASP A 263 -4.09 13.97 -9.88
CA ASP A 263 -3.81 15.38 -9.64
C ASP A 263 -4.44 15.81 -8.30
N PRO A 264 -3.63 16.20 -7.29
CA PRO A 264 -4.14 16.57 -5.98
C PRO A 264 -4.84 17.95 -5.95
N VAL A 265 -4.97 18.60 -7.11
CA VAL A 265 -5.71 19.86 -7.31
C VAL A 265 -6.69 19.78 -8.48
N ASP A 266 -7.23 18.58 -8.76
CA ASP A 266 -8.19 18.39 -9.84
C ASP A 266 -9.53 19.12 -9.57
N THR A 267 -9.96 19.94 -10.53
CA THR A 267 -11.22 20.70 -10.47
C THR A 267 -12.26 20.18 -11.47
N SER A 268 -12.01 19.04 -12.13
CA SER A 268 -12.82 18.52 -13.24
C SER A 268 -14.28 18.22 -12.88
N PHE A 269 -14.59 18.00 -11.59
CA PHE A 269 -15.95 17.77 -11.07
C PHE A 269 -16.56 19.00 -10.36
N GLY A 270 -16.01 20.19 -10.59
CA GLY A 270 -16.52 21.44 -10.01
C GLY A 270 -15.99 21.77 -8.61
N TYR A 271 -15.05 20.98 -8.09
CA TYR A 271 -14.36 21.26 -6.83
C TYR A 271 -13.66 22.63 -6.83
N GLN A 272 -13.71 23.32 -5.70
CA GLN A 272 -13.04 24.60 -5.51
C GLN A 272 -11.78 24.40 -4.66
N ILE A 273 -10.67 24.06 -5.31
CA ILE A 273 -9.41 23.76 -4.62
C ILE A 273 -8.50 24.99 -4.61
N ASN A 274 -8.18 25.49 -3.42
CA ASN A 274 -7.13 26.48 -3.26
C ASN A 274 -5.76 25.78 -3.33
N GLU A 275 -5.14 25.78 -4.50
CA GLU A 275 -3.85 25.09 -4.73
C GLU A 275 -2.75 25.51 -3.74
N LYS A 276 -2.79 26.74 -3.20
CA LYS A 276 -1.79 27.20 -2.21
C LYS A 276 -1.87 26.48 -0.86
N LYS A 277 -2.99 25.83 -0.58
CA LYS A 277 -3.21 25.04 0.63
C LYS A 277 -2.82 23.57 0.45
N VAL A 278 -2.60 23.11 -0.77
CA VAL A 278 -2.11 21.76 -1.08
C VAL A 278 -0.58 21.79 -1.14
N LEU A 279 0.07 21.23 -0.12
CA LEU A 279 1.53 21.31 0.07
C LEU A 279 2.31 20.28 -0.75
N GLY A 280 1.61 19.30 -1.32
CA GLY A 280 2.19 18.20 -2.08
C GLY A 280 1.46 16.90 -1.79
N GLY A 281 2.21 15.81 -1.76
CA GLY A 281 1.65 14.49 -1.51
C GLY A 281 2.70 13.42 -1.32
N GLU A 282 2.23 12.23 -0.99
CA GLU A 282 3.06 11.10 -0.61
C GLU A 282 2.61 9.83 -1.34
N ALA A 283 3.59 9.02 -1.75
CA ALA A 283 3.33 7.70 -2.28
C ALA A 283 3.52 6.69 -1.15
N CYS A 284 2.42 6.09 -0.70
CA CYS A 284 2.39 5.16 0.42
C CYS A 284 2.77 3.75 -0.04
N ILE A 285 3.48 3.04 0.82
CA ILE A 285 3.83 1.63 0.62
C ILE A 285 3.75 0.89 1.95
N TRP A 286 2.52 0.60 2.36
CA TRP A 286 2.24 -0.20 3.56
C TRP A 286 2.82 -1.61 3.44
N ALA A 287 3.30 -2.15 4.57
CA ALA A 287 4.23 -3.28 4.59
C ALA A 287 3.61 -4.63 5.00
N GLU A 288 2.29 -4.77 4.98
CA GLU A 288 1.59 -6.00 5.38
C GLU A 288 2.03 -7.22 4.55
N TYR A 289 2.41 -6.98 3.29
CA TYR A 289 2.87 -8.00 2.35
C TYR A 289 4.27 -7.70 1.78
N LEU A 290 4.99 -6.77 2.39
CA LEU A 290 6.28 -6.29 1.88
C LEU A 290 7.37 -6.33 2.94
N ASP A 291 8.57 -6.71 2.51
CA ASP A 291 9.76 -6.75 3.34
C ASP A 291 11.01 -6.44 2.50
N ASN A 292 12.19 -6.73 3.06
CA ASN A 292 13.47 -6.48 2.37
C ASN A 292 13.61 -7.23 1.04
N GLU A 293 12.90 -8.34 0.82
CA GLU A 293 13.03 -9.16 -0.38
C GLU A 293 12.33 -8.54 -1.59
N ASN A 294 11.19 -7.88 -1.36
CA ASN A 294 10.33 -7.41 -2.44
C ASN A 294 10.12 -5.88 -2.47
N LEU A 295 10.45 -5.14 -1.40
CA LEU A 295 10.19 -3.70 -1.27
C LEU A 295 10.74 -2.91 -2.46
N MET A 296 12.01 -3.11 -2.81
CA MET A 296 12.66 -2.31 -3.85
C MET A 296 12.07 -2.54 -5.25
N THR A 297 11.73 -3.80 -5.56
CA THR A 297 11.13 -4.17 -6.84
C THR A 297 9.67 -3.75 -6.94
N THR A 298 8.97 -3.73 -5.81
CA THR A 298 7.59 -3.29 -5.69
C THR A 298 7.53 -1.76 -5.77
N LEU A 299 8.32 -1.04 -4.98
CA LEU A 299 8.29 0.42 -4.91
C LEU A 299 8.74 1.10 -6.21
N TRP A 300 9.90 0.69 -6.72
CA TRP A 300 10.52 1.34 -7.87
C TRP A 300 10.39 0.47 -9.13
N PRO A 301 10.00 1.07 -10.27
CA PRO A 301 9.86 2.51 -10.52
C PRO A 301 8.42 3.05 -10.39
N ARG A 302 7.48 2.32 -9.76
CA ARG A 302 6.08 2.79 -9.65
C ARG A 302 5.98 4.15 -8.94
N ALA A 303 6.75 4.36 -7.88
CA ALA A 303 6.85 5.63 -7.17
C ALA A 303 7.46 6.78 -8.00
N SER A 304 8.08 6.53 -9.15
CA SER A 304 8.56 7.59 -10.04
C SER A 304 7.41 8.37 -10.69
N ALA A 305 6.24 7.75 -10.86
CA ALA A 305 5.05 8.41 -11.41
C ALA A 305 4.52 9.55 -10.50
N PRO A 306 4.20 9.31 -9.21
CA PRO A 306 3.83 10.39 -8.29
C PRO A 306 4.97 11.40 -8.11
N ALA A 307 6.24 10.97 -8.12
CA ALA A 307 7.37 11.89 -8.03
C ALA A 307 7.39 12.91 -9.18
N GLU A 308 7.13 12.46 -10.42
CA GLU A 308 7.09 13.38 -11.56
C GLU A 308 5.87 14.32 -11.50
N ARG A 309 4.71 13.82 -11.06
CA ARG A 309 3.50 14.64 -10.87
C ARG A 309 3.71 15.73 -9.82
N LEU A 310 4.37 15.42 -8.72
CA LEU A 310 4.61 16.36 -7.61
C LEU A 310 5.76 17.33 -7.89
N TRP A 311 6.65 17.02 -8.82
CA TRP A 311 7.79 17.88 -9.18
C TRP A 311 7.54 18.75 -10.42
N SER A 312 6.94 18.17 -11.46
CA SER A 312 6.84 18.80 -12.77
C SER A 312 5.70 19.80 -12.83
N ASN A 313 5.77 20.69 -13.81
CA ASN A 313 4.70 21.61 -14.11
C ASN A 313 3.36 20.86 -14.39
N LYS A 314 2.23 21.47 -13.99
CA LYS A 314 0.87 20.89 -14.05
C LYS A 314 0.48 20.40 -15.45
N GLU A 315 0.95 21.07 -16.50
CA GLU A 315 0.68 20.75 -17.90
C GLU A 315 1.43 19.49 -18.40
N VAL A 316 2.44 19.00 -17.67
CA VAL A 316 3.16 17.76 -18.02
C VAL A 316 2.28 16.54 -17.68
N ARG A 317 1.51 16.08 -18.68
CA ARG A 317 0.52 14.98 -18.52
C ARG A 317 0.51 13.92 -19.62
N ASP A 318 1.34 14.07 -20.65
CA ASP A 318 1.41 13.08 -21.72
C ASP A 318 1.97 11.75 -21.20
N VAL A 319 1.10 10.74 -21.13
CA VAL A 319 1.41 9.39 -20.63
C VAL A 319 2.37 8.66 -21.57
N GLU A 320 2.27 8.84 -22.88
CA GLU A 320 3.14 8.15 -23.83
C GLU A 320 4.58 8.70 -23.73
N ALA A 321 4.71 10.02 -23.68
CA ALA A 321 5.99 10.69 -23.49
C ALA A 321 6.60 10.37 -22.11
N ALA A 322 5.77 10.29 -21.07
CA ALA A 322 6.21 9.86 -19.74
C ALA A 322 6.71 8.41 -19.73
N GLY A 323 6.00 7.48 -20.40
CA GLY A 323 6.39 6.08 -20.48
C GLY A 323 7.79 5.88 -21.06
N LYS A 324 8.11 6.59 -22.15
CA LYS A 324 9.45 6.55 -22.78
C LYS A 324 10.56 6.97 -21.80
N ARG A 325 10.35 8.08 -21.07
CA ARG A 325 11.33 8.60 -20.09
C ARG A 325 11.41 7.73 -18.84
N LEU A 326 10.30 7.17 -18.39
CA LEU A 326 10.22 6.31 -17.21
C LEU A 326 10.93 4.98 -17.44
N THR A 327 10.81 4.38 -18.62
CA THR A 327 11.58 3.20 -19.03
C THR A 327 13.09 3.45 -18.98
N GLU A 328 13.55 4.56 -19.57
CA GLU A 328 14.96 4.97 -19.54
C GLU A 328 15.43 5.25 -18.09
N HIS A 329 14.59 5.89 -17.27
CA HIS A 329 14.87 6.13 -15.87
C HIS A 329 15.01 4.83 -15.07
N ARG A 330 14.16 3.83 -15.34
CA ARG A 330 14.26 2.49 -14.76
C ARG A 330 15.59 1.81 -15.10
N CYS A 331 16.03 1.87 -16.36
CA CYS A 331 17.35 1.36 -16.73
C CYS A 331 18.50 2.11 -16.06
N ARG A 332 18.34 3.41 -15.82
CA ARG A 332 19.31 4.23 -15.07
C ARG A 332 19.39 3.86 -13.58
N MET A 333 18.27 3.48 -12.97
CA MET A 333 18.27 2.96 -11.59
C MET A 333 19.00 1.62 -11.51
N LEU A 334 18.74 0.71 -12.46
CA LEU A 334 19.48 -0.57 -12.55
C LEU A 334 20.98 -0.38 -12.75
N SER A 335 21.40 0.57 -13.61
CA SER A 335 22.82 0.83 -13.87
C SER A 335 23.55 1.45 -12.66
N ARG A 336 22.80 2.06 -11.74
CA ARG A 336 23.29 2.58 -10.46
C ARG A 336 23.24 1.55 -9.32
N GLY A 337 22.90 0.30 -9.63
CA GLY A 337 22.93 -0.81 -8.67
C GLY A 337 21.63 -1.01 -7.88
N LEU A 338 20.55 -0.28 -8.18
CA LEU A 338 19.26 -0.49 -7.52
C LEU A 338 18.52 -1.68 -8.13
N GLN A 339 18.02 -2.59 -7.30
CA GLN A 339 17.19 -3.71 -7.75
C GLN A 339 15.73 -3.26 -7.88
N VAL A 340 15.40 -2.70 -9.04
CA VAL A 340 14.06 -2.15 -9.32
C VAL A 340 13.24 -3.07 -10.22
N GLY A 341 11.93 -3.04 -10.05
CA GLY A 341 10.96 -3.85 -10.79
C GLY A 341 10.85 -3.44 -12.27
N MET A 342 9.94 -4.12 -12.97
CA MET A 342 9.50 -3.73 -14.30
C MET A 342 8.34 -2.73 -14.19
N ILE A 343 8.23 -1.85 -15.17
CA ILE A 343 7.21 -0.77 -15.16
C ILE A 343 6.13 -0.95 -16.23
N SER A 344 6.53 -1.53 -17.35
CA SER A 344 5.70 -1.78 -18.52
C SER A 344 5.90 -3.24 -18.95
N GLY A 345 5.30 -3.62 -20.08
CA GLY A 345 5.43 -4.95 -20.68
C GLY A 345 6.88 -5.35 -21.04
N PRO A 346 7.06 -6.34 -21.94
CA PRO A 346 8.37 -6.91 -22.22
C PRO A 346 9.35 -5.83 -22.70
N ASP A 347 10.47 -5.70 -22.01
CA ASP A 347 11.50 -4.69 -22.28
C ASP A 347 12.88 -5.14 -21.76
N TYR A 348 13.93 -4.45 -22.16
CA TYR A 348 15.32 -4.74 -21.80
C TYR A 348 16.09 -3.47 -21.43
N CYS A 349 17.10 -3.63 -20.59
CA CYS A 349 18.08 -2.57 -20.31
C CYS A 349 19.46 -3.02 -20.76
N LEU A 350 20.14 -2.20 -21.54
CA LEU A 350 21.55 -2.40 -21.85
C LEU A 350 22.37 -2.20 -20.56
N ARG A 351 22.65 -3.30 -19.85
CA ARG A 351 23.71 -3.30 -18.85
C ARG A 351 25.03 -3.21 -19.60
N ARG A 352 25.64 -2.03 -19.65
CA ARG A 352 27.08 -1.93 -19.95
C ARG A 352 27.75 -2.82 -18.91
N GLY A 353 28.17 -4.01 -19.33
CA GLY A 353 28.87 -4.91 -18.45
C GLY A 353 30.01 -4.12 -17.85
N ARG A 354 30.00 -3.93 -16.53
CA ARG A 354 31.26 -4.13 -15.85
C ARG A 354 31.62 -5.54 -16.26
N ARG A 355 32.55 -5.68 -17.20
CA ARG A 355 33.40 -6.86 -17.18
C ARG A 355 33.78 -6.95 -15.71
N HIS A 356 33.25 -7.95 -15.01
CA HIS A 356 34.09 -8.55 -14.00
C HIS A 356 35.37 -8.81 -14.77
N ASP A 357 36.42 -8.06 -14.48
CA ASP A 357 37.76 -8.44 -14.89
C ASP A 357 37.95 -9.84 -14.31
N ARG A 358 37.60 -10.85 -15.10
CA ARG A 358 38.10 -12.21 -14.99
C ARG A 358 39.55 -12.24 -15.49
N ASP A 359 40.35 -11.25 -15.08
CA ASP A 359 41.80 -11.30 -15.12
C ASP A 359 42.36 -11.53 -13.70
N GLY A 360 41.52 -12.01 -12.78
CA GLY A 360 41.90 -12.33 -11.40
C GLY A 360 41.98 -13.82 -11.06
N GLU A 361 41.88 -14.75 -12.01
CA GLU A 361 42.07 -16.19 -11.72
C GLU A 361 42.34 -16.98 -13.00
N ARG A 362 43.56 -16.83 -13.55
CA ARG A 362 44.13 -17.88 -14.41
C ARG A 362 44.74 -18.91 -13.47
N ASN A 363 44.12 -20.08 -13.33
CA ASN A 363 44.73 -21.25 -12.73
C ASN A 363 45.86 -21.73 -13.63
N CYS A 364 47.01 -21.08 -13.52
CA CYS A 364 48.27 -21.47 -14.14
C CYS A 364 49.14 -22.13 -13.07
N THR A 365 49.32 -23.44 -13.16
CA THR A 365 50.38 -24.16 -12.45
C THR A 365 51.32 -24.77 -13.49
N GLY A 366 52.63 -24.58 -13.33
CA GLY A 366 53.65 -25.30 -14.10
C GLY A 366 53.75 -24.99 -15.60
N GLY A 367 53.48 -23.74 -16.03
CA GLY A 367 53.83 -23.28 -17.39
C GLY A 367 52.99 -23.83 -18.54
N ARG A 368 51.84 -24.46 -18.28
CA ARG A 368 50.87 -24.85 -19.32
C ARG A 368 49.49 -24.32 -19.00
N CYS A 369 48.98 -23.46 -19.87
CA CYS A 369 47.60 -22.99 -19.83
C CYS A 369 46.71 -24.00 -20.57
N TYR A 370 45.82 -24.68 -19.87
CA TYR A 370 44.81 -25.51 -20.51
C TYR A 370 43.67 -24.62 -21.03
N ARG A 371 43.36 -24.72 -22.33
CA ARG A 371 42.13 -24.16 -22.88
C ARG A 371 40.98 -25.09 -22.50
N ASP A 372 40.01 -24.60 -21.74
CA ASP A 372 38.70 -25.24 -21.65
C ASP A 372 38.15 -25.42 -23.07
N VAL A 373 38.07 -26.66 -23.54
CA VAL A 373 37.41 -26.96 -24.82
C VAL A 373 35.91 -26.86 -24.57
N ILE A 374 35.32 -25.73 -24.97
CA ILE A 374 33.88 -25.51 -24.89
C ILE A 374 33.24 -26.27 -26.06
N GLN A 375 32.59 -27.40 -25.78
CA GLN A 375 31.69 -28.02 -26.74
C GLN A 375 30.31 -27.35 -26.68
N TYR A 376 29.78 -27.05 -27.86
CA TYR A 376 28.44 -26.49 -28.04
C TYR A 376 27.54 -27.59 -28.58
N GLU A 377 26.53 -27.97 -27.81
CA GLU A 377 25.50 -28.90 -28.29
C GLU A 377 24.34 -28.10 -28.87
N LYS A 378 24.09 -28.26 -30.17
CA LYS A 378 22.96 -27.64 -30.87
C LYS A 378 21.77 -28.58 -30.78
N ILE A 379 20.81 -28.24 -29.93
CA ILE A 379 19.56 -29.00 -29.83
C ILE A 379 18.53 -28.35 -30.75
N ASN A 380 18.18 -29.05 -31.83
CA ASN A 380 17.13 -28.65 -32.76
C ASN A 380 15.82 -29.29 -32.32
N VAL A 381 14.88 -28.48 -31.81
CA VAL A 381 13.53 -28.97 -31.50
C VAL A 381 12.65 -28.76 -32.73
N HIS A 382 12.05 -29.85 -33.22
CA HIS A 382 11.02 -29.82 -34.26
C HIS A 382 9.79 -30.54 -33.74
N VAL A 383 8.71 -29.79 -33.56
CA VAL A 383 7.39 -30.34 -33.28
C VAL A 383 6.54 -30.14 -34.53
N GLN A 384 6.05 -31.23 -35.11
CA GLN A 384 5.23 -31.20 -36.32
C GLN A 384 3.78 -30.81 -36.01
N GLN A 385 3.22 -29.98 -36.89
CA GLN A 385 1.86 -29.47 -36.83
C GLN A 385 0.83 -30.61 -36.99
N ARG A 386 -0.13 -30.72 -36.07
CA ARG A 386 -1.32 -31.55 -36.28
C ARG A 386 -2.42 -30.70 -36.93
N GLY A 387 -2.55 -30.84 -38.25
CA GLY A 387 -3.73 -30.55 -39.08
C GLY A 387 -4.42 -29.18 -38.99
N LYS A 388 -4.47 -28.43 -40.10
CA LYS A 388 -5.40 -27.30 -40.29
C LYS A 388 -6.84 -27.82 -40.27
N GLY A 389 -7.62 -27.47 -39.25
CA GLY A 389 -9.07 -27.67 -39.22
C GLY A 389 -9.78 -26.40 -39.68
N ASP A 390 -10.55 -26.49 -40.76
CA ASP A 390 -11.42 -25.41 -41.24
C ASP A 390 -12.73 -25.41 -40.42
N CYS A 391 -13.16 -24.24 -39.96
CA CYS A 391 -14.23 -24.08 -38.96
C CYS A 391 -15.58 -24.66 -39.42
N ASN A 392 -15.76 -24.83 -40.73
CA ASN A 392 -16.98 -25.38 -41.33
C ASN A 392 -17.11 -26.91 -41.19
N GLN A 393 -16.02 -27.66 -40.93
CA GLN A 393 -16.06 -29.12 -40.82
C GLN A 393 -16.39 -29.65 -39.41
N MET A 394 -16.16 -28.87 -38.35
CA MET A 394 -16.48 -29.30 -36.97
C MET A 394 -17.99 -29.31 -36.66
N MET A 395 -18.78 -28.54 -37.40
CA MET A 395 -20.25 -28.52 -37.24
C MET A 395 -20.93 -29.82 -37.69
N ALA A 396 -20.24 -30.67 -38.47
CA ALA A 396 -20.84 -31.87 -39.06
C ALA A 396 -20.61 -33.17 -38.27
N SER A 397 -19.76 -33.18 -37.22
CA SER A 397 -19.26 -34.46 -36.66
C SER A 397 -19.38 -34.67 -35.14
N SER A 398 -20.05 -33.81 -34.36
CA SER A 398 -20.15 -34.03 -32.91
C SER A 398 -21.58 -34.10 -32.39
N GLY A 399 -22.18 -35.30 -32.49
CA GLY A 399 -23.47 -35.61 -31.89
C GLY A 399 -23.55 -35.41 -30.37
N SER A 400 -22.43 -35.27 -29.65
CA SER A 400 -22.41 -35.04 -28.20
C SER A 400 -22.38 -33.56 -27.79
N MET A 401 -21.99 -32.63 -28.66
CA MET A 401 -21.93 -31.20 -28.31
C MET A 401 -23.31 -30.53 -28.26
N MET A 402 -24.24 -30.99 -29.11
CA MET A 402 -25.63 -30.52 -29.10
C MET A 402 -26.33 -30.81 -27.77
N SER A 403 -26.00 -31.92 -27.11
CA SER A 403 -26.55 -32.27 -25.80
C SER A 403 -26.11 -31.29 -24.71
N THR A 404 -24.83 -30.91 -24.67
CA THR A 404 -24.32 -29.90 -23.72
C THR A 404 -24.89 -28.50 -23.97
N VAL A 405 -25.06 -28.09 -25.22
CA VAL A 405 -25.66 -26.79 -25.56
C VAL A 405 -27.14 -26.76 -25.18
N LEU A 406 -27.89 -27.84 -25.42
CA LEU A 406 -29.28 -27.96 -24.95
C LEU A 406 -29.38 -27.89 -23.42
N ILE A 407 -28.47 -28.54 -22.69
CA ILE A 407 -28.44 -28.49 -21.22
C ILE A 407 -28.21 -27.05 -20.73
N VAL A 408 -27.26 -26.32 -21.31
CA VAL A 408 -26.98 -24.93 -20.93
C VAL A 408 -28.16 -24.01 -21.24
N ILE A 409 -28.82 -24.19 -22.40
CA ILE A 409 -30.02 -23.42 -22.76
C ILE A 409 -31.18 -23.72 -21.80
N VAL A 410 -31.37 -24.99 -21.41
CA VAL A 410 -32.41 -25.39 -20.46
C VAL A 410 -32.14 -24.81 -19.08
N VAL A 411 -30.89 -24.81 -18.61
CA VAL A 411 -30.50 -24.20 -17.32
C VAL A 411 -30.73 -22.68 -17.32
N LEU A 412 -30.37 -21.99 -18.41
CA LEU A 412 -30.63 -20.55 -18.58
C LEU A 412 -32.12 -20.23 -18.63
N MET A 413 -32.91 -21.05 -19.32
CA MET A 413 -34.38 -20.91 -19.36
C MET A 413 -35.00 -21.14 -17.97
N PHE A 414 -34.52 -22.11 -17.21
CA PHE A 414 -34.94 -22.35 -15.82
C PHE A 414 -34.59 -21.17 -14.91
N PHE A 415 -33.38 -20.61 -15.05
CA PHE A 415 -32.94 -19.45 -14.26
C PHE A 415 -33.81 -18.21 -14.56
N ILE A 416 -34.11 -17.95 -15.83
CA ILE A 416 -34.98 -16.84 -16.26
C ILE A 416 -36.43 -17.05 -15.79
N ALA A 417 -36.93 -18.30 -15.79
CA ALA A 417 -38.26 -18.61 -15.27
C ALA A 417 -38.34 -18.46 -13.74
N SER A 418 -37.28 -18.86 -13.01
CA SER A 418 -37.21 -18.73 -11.55
C SER A 418 -37.17 -17.27 -11.08
N LEU A 419 -36.56 -16.39 -11.89
CA LEU A 419 -36.58 -14.93 -11.67
C LEU A 419 -37.98 -14.30 -11.86
N LYS A 420 -38.91 -14.96 -12.56
CA LYS A 420 -40.30 -14.48 -12.71
C LYS A 420 -41.23 -14.89 -11.56
N VAL A 421 -40.92 -15.96 -10.83
CA VAL A 421 -41.80 -16.51 -9.77
C VAL A 421 -41.48 -15.89 -8.41
N SER A 422 -40.24 -15.48 -8.18
CA SER A 422 -39.83 -14.73 -6.99
C SER A 422 -40.13 -13.24 -7.21
N GLY A 423 -41.27 -12.75 -6.70
CA GLY A 423 -41.67 -11.33 -6.73
C GLY A 423 -40.79 -10.37 -5.92
N ALA A 424 -39.47 -10.59 -5.87
CA ALA A 424 -38.51 -9.72 -5.22
C ALA A 424 -38.02 -8.64 -6.20
N LYS A 425 -38.25 -7.38 -5.85
CA LYS A 425 -37.76 -6.18 -6.53
C LYS A 425 -36.23 -6.16 -6.53
N VAL A 426 -35.58 -6.70 -7.56
CA VAL A 426 -34.13 -6.53 -7.76
C VAL A 426 -33.88 -6.16 -9.22
N VAL A 427 -33.46 -4.90 -9.40
CA VAL A 427 -32.86 -4.28 -10.59
C VAL A 427 -33.74 -4.25 -11.85
N GLN A 428 -34.37 -3.10 -12.11
CA GLN A 428 -34.79 -2.72 -13.46
C GLN A 428 -33.54 -2.56 -14.34
N VAL A 429 -33.02 -3.66 -14.88
CA VAL A 429 -32.16 -3.59 -16.06
C VAL A 429 -33.08 -3.18 -17.21
N LYS A 430 -32.95 -1.94 -17.70
CA LYS A 430 -33.55 -1.51 -18.98
C LYS A 430 -32.89 -2.30 -20.12
N MET A 431 -33.23 -3.58 -20.23
CA MET A 431 -32.87 -4.39 -21.39
C MET A 431 -33.73 -3.95 -22.57
N CYS A 432 -33.08 -3.68 -23.70
CA CYS A 432 -33.71 -3.27 -24.95
C CYS A 432 -34.95 -4.12 -25.27
N ARG A 433 -36.07 -3.45 -25.52
CA ARG A 433 -37.39 -4.03 -25.82
C ARG A 433 -37.45 -4.89 -27.10
N ASN A 434 -36.32 -5.02 -27.81
CA ASN A 434 -36.25 -5.73 -29.07
C ASN A 434 -35.53 -7.08 -28.89
N LYS A 435 -36.32 -8.15 -28.72
CA LYS A 435 -35.85 -9.53 -28.53
C LYS A 435 -34.87 -9.97 -29.62
N THR A 436 -35.02 -9.45 -30.83
CA THR A 436 -34.17 -9.79 -31.98
C THR A 436 -32.72 -9.29 -31.80
N ILE A 437 -32.55 -8.11 -31.19
CA ILE A 437 -31.21 -7.53 -30.95
C ILE A 437 -30.49 -8.29 -29.83
N LEU A 438 -31.22 -8.68 -28.78
CA LEU A 438 -30.65 -9.47 -27.68
C LEU A 438 -30.22 -10.87 -28.16
N ILE A 439 -31.03 -11.52 -29.00
CA ILE A 439 -30.69 -12.82 -29.58
C ILE A 439 -29.49 -12.70 -30.53
N ALA A 440 -29.43 -11.64 -31.35
CA ALA A 440 -28.28 -11.39 -32.22
C ALA A 440 -26.99 -11.13 -31.42
N PHE A 441 -27.08 -10.37 -30.32
CA PHE A 441 -25.95 -10.09 -29.43
C PHE A 441 -25.45 -11.36 -28.73
N LEU A 442 -26.36 -12.19 -28.20
CA LEU A 442 -26.00 -13.48 -27.60
C LEU A 442 -25.41 -14.44 -28.64
N GLY A 443 -25.95 -14.48 -29.87
CA GLY A 443 -25.38 -15.26 -30.97
C GLY A 443 -23.96 -14.82 -31.33
N LEU A 444 -23.71 -13.52 -31.41
CA LEU A 444 -22.37 -12.95 -31.63
C LEU A 444 -21.41 -13.31 -30.49
N LEU A 445 -21.88 -13.30 -29.24
CA LEU A 445 -21.07 -13.59 -28.07
C LEU A 445 -20.69 -15.07 -27.99
N VAL A 446 -21.59 -15.97 -28.40
CA VAL A 446 -21.33 -17.41 -28.54
C VAL A 446 -20.34 -17.66 -29.69
N VAL A 447 -20.52 -17.05 -30.85
CA VAL A 447 -19.58 -17.16 -31.98
C VAL A 447 -18.20 -16.60 -31.60
N TYR A 448 -18.15 -15.49 -30.87
CA TYR A 448 -16.92 -14.92 -30.34
C TYR A 448 -16.24 -15.89 -29.38
N PHE A 449 -16.98 -16.50 -28.44
CA PHE A 449 -16.41 -17.51 -27.53
C PHE A 449 -15.95 -18.77 -28.27
N MET A 450 -16.71 -19.24 -29.27
CA MET A 450 -16.34 -20.40 -30.09
C MET A 450 -15.07 -20.13 -30.90
N CYS A 451 -14.94 -18.97 -31.54
CA CYS A 451 -13.72 -18.56 -32.24
C CYS A 451 -12.55 -18.31 -31.29
N TYR A 452 -12.79 -17.66 -30.16
CA TYR A 452 -11.72 -17.28 -29.22
C TYR A 452 -11.12 -18.50 -28.52
N THR A 453 -11.94 -19.50 -28.18
CA THR A 453 -11.48 -20.76 -27.57
C THR A 453 -10.82 -21.69 -28.57
N SER A 454 -11.23 -21.67 -29.85
CA SER A 454 -10.57 -22.45 -30.91
C SER A 454 -9.26 -21.81 -31.40
N LEU A 455 -9.16 -20.48 -31.44
CA LEU A 455 -7.90 -19.75 -31.72
C LEU A 455 -6.82 -20.01 -30.66
N TRP A 456 -7.21 -20.25 -29.40
CA TRP A 456 -6.29 -20.61 -28.31
C TRP A 456 -5.75 -22.04 -28.40
N ILE A 457 -6.35 -22.93 -29.20
CA ILE A 457 -5.87 -24.31 -29.39
C ILE A 457 -4.86 -24.40 -30.56
N SER A 458 -4.85 -23.43 -31.47
CA SER A 458 -3.83 -23.30 -32.51
C SER A 458 -2.63 -22.49 -32.01
N VAL A 459 -1.77 -23.19 -31.25
CA VAL A 459 -0.53 -22.71 -30.62
C VAL A 459 0.40 -21.99 -31.61
N MET A 460 1.04 -20.93 -31.09
CA MET A 460 2.12 -20.15 -31.69
C MET A 460 3.27 -21.01 -32.25
N GLU A 461 3.76 -20.65 -33.42
CA GLU A 461 4.99 -21.21 -33.99
C GLU A 461 6.21 -20.61 -33.26
N ILE A 462 6.82 -21.36 -32.34
CA ILE A 462 8.13 -20.98 -31.77
C ILE A 462 9.21 -21.73 -32.54
N LYS A 463 9.91 -21.02 -33.43
CA LYS A 463 11.19 -21.48 -33.97
C LYS A 463 12.31 -20.76 -33.23
N GLY A 464 13.12 -21.53 -32.51
CA GLY A 464 14.32 -21.02 -31.83
C GLY A 464 15.36 -22.11 -31.68
N SER A 465 16.62 -21.74 -31.88
CA SER A 465 17.78 -22.56 -31.51
C SER A 465 18.38 -21.98 -30.24
N PHE A 466 18.58 -22.81 -29.21
CA PHE A 466 19.28 -22.39 -28.00
C PHE A 466 20.63 -23.12 -27.94
N GLU A 467 21.69 -22.38 -27.67
CA GLU A 467 23.01 -22.95 -27.39
C GLU A 467 23.15 -23.12 -25.89
N LYS A 468 23.21 -24.37 -25.41
CA LYS A 468 23.53 -24.67 -24.01
C LYS A 468 25.04 -24.89 -23.88
N ARG A 469 25.71 -24.10 -23.06
CA ARG A 469 27.09 -24.37 -22.64
C ARG A 469 27.08 -25.51 -21.63
N VAL A 470 27.68 -26.64 -21.98
CA VAL A 470 27.92 -27.73 -21.04
C VAL A 470 29.40 -27.74 -20.69
N LYS A 471 29.74 -27.57 -19.41
CA LYS A 471 31.09 -27.86 -18.92
C LYS A 471 31.22 -29.38 -18.86
N SER A 472 31.94 -29.96 -19.82
CA SER A 472 32.41 -31.34 -19.72
C SER A 472 33.62 -31.37 -18.78
N SER A 473 33.48 -32.07 -17.66
CA SER A 473 34.61 -32.48 -16.84
C SER A 473 34.72 -33.99 -16.94
N TYR A 474 35.39 -34.48 -18.00
CA TYR A 474 35.88 -35.84 -18.04
C TYR A 474 37.39 -35.84 -18.32
N PRO A 475 38.18 -36.59 -17.55
CA PRO A 475 39.59 -36.77 -17.82
C PRO A 475 39.74 -37.72 -19.03
N GLU A 476 40.53 -37.31 -20.03
CA GLU A 476 41.06 -38.25 -21.01
C GLU A 476 41.94 -39.28 -20.29
N SER A 477 41.43 -40.50 -20.10
CA SER A 477 42.27 -41.65 -19.82
C SER A 477 42.82 -42.18 -21.15
N LYS A 478 44.16 -42.12 -21.26
CA LYS A 478 44.97 -42.84 -22.24
C LYS A 478 44.59 -44.32 -22.30
N TYR A 479 44.44 -44.86 -23.50
CA TYR A 479 44.88 -46.17 -24.04
C TYR A 479 44.38 -46.16 -25.51
N SER A 480 45.14 -46.36 -26.59
CA SER A 480 46.47 -46.91 -26.85
C SER A 480 47.02 -46.26 -28.11
#